data_AF-K1TLU1-F1
#
_entry.id   AF-K1TLU1-F1
#
_cell.length_a   1.000
_cell.length_b   1.000
_cell.length_c   1.000
_cell.angle_alpha   90.00
_cell.angle_beta   90.00
_cell.angle_gamma   90.00
#
_symmetry.space_group_name_H-M   'P 1'
#
loop_
_entity.id
_entity.type
_entity.pdbx_description
1 polymer ?
#
loop_
_entity_poly.entity_id
_entity_poly.type
_entity_poly.pdbx_seq_one_letter_code
_entity_poly.pdbx_strand_id
1 'polypeptide(L)'
;MGTALIAMPALLRLLYSTGMRISEALSIRNKHVHLDEGYIRLDKTKNGSERIVPLCESMKMVLASYMEYRNNMPIKDIAAGNGFLFVKSDGTSIKANSVYQHLRKLLDTCGIPHKGNHHGPRVHDLRHTNAVHALVQMGHKGMDLYASLPILSTCLGHHSLKATEQYVRLTCNMYPELEEQCSEINAFVYPKICKAYDYDD
;
A
#
# COMPACT_ATOMS: atom_id res chain seq x y z
N MET A 1 -20.59 0.94 20.19
CA MET A 1 -19.55 1.47 19.28
C MET A 1 -18.22 0.87 19.69
N GLY A 2 -17.73 -0.14 18.95
CA GLY A 2 -16.52 -0.87 19.34
C GLY A 2 -15.25 -0.10 18.95
N THR A 3 -14.60 0.52 19.94
CA THR A 3 -13.17 0.41 20.36
C THR A 3 -12.05 -0.09 19.42
N ALA A 4 -12.27 -0.30 18.13
CA ALA A 4 -11.21 -0.44 17.13
C ALA A 4 -10.59 0.93 16.76
N LEU A 5 -11.08 2.03 17.36
CA LEU A 5 -10.80 3.40 16.96
C LEU A 5 -9.31 3.75 16.98
N ILE A 6 -8.55 3.24 17.96
CA ILE A 6 -7.13 3.63 18.10
C ILE A 6 -6.23 2.99 17.04
N ALA A 7 -6.61 1.81 16.53
CA ALA A 7 -5.81 1.06 15.57
C ALA A 7 -6.04 1.53 14.13
N MET A 8 -7.24 2.04 13.82
CA MET A 8 -7.62 2.41 12.45
C MET A 8 -6.72 3.48 11.82
N PRO A 9 -6.35 4.58 12.51
CA PRO A 9 -5.45 5.58 11.96
C PRO A 9 -4.07 5.03 11.57
N ALA A 10 -3.51 4.12 12.40
CA ALA A 10 -2.22 3.49 12.14
C ALA A 10 -2.31 2.45 11.03
N LEU A 11 -3.37 1.61 11.04
CA LEU A 11 -3.60 0.58 10.03
C LEU A 11 -3.79 1.17 8.63
N LEU A 12 -4.62 2.21 8.48
CA LEU A 12 -4.85 2.84 7.18
C LEU A 12 -3.58 3.52 6.64
N ARG A 13 -2.79 4.18 7.50
CA ARG A 13 -1.49 4.76 7.13
C ARG A 13 -0.49 3.69 6.73
N LEU A 14 -0.45 2.54 7.42
CA LEU A 14 0.42 1.43 7.06
C LEU A 14 0.06 0.89 5.67
N LEU A 15 -1.22 0.64 5.40
CA LEU A 15 -1.70 0.17 4.09
C LEU A 15 -1.34 1.14 2.96
N TYR A 16 -1.55 2.43 3.19
CA TYR A 16 -1.24 3.47 2.21
C TYR A 16 0.28 3.68 2.01
N SER A 17 1.09 3.61 3.06
CA SER A 17 2.54 3.85 2.95
C SER A 17 3.31 2.67 2.38
N THR A 18 2.84 1.44 2.62
CA THR A 18 3.58 0.23 2.23
C THR A 18 2.95 -0.52 1.05
N GLY A 19 1.71 -0.22 0.70
CA GLY A 19 0.97 -0.95 -0.32
C GLY A 19 0.69 -2.41 0.02
N MET A 20 0.87 -2.88 1.26
CA MET A 20 0.59 -4.27 1.61
C MET A 20 -0.91 -4.61 1.52
N ARG A 21 -1.23 -5.90 1.35
CA ARG A 21 -2.63 -6.35 1.34
C ARG A 21 -3.22 -6.25 2.75
N ILE A 22 -4.52 -5.98 2.85
CA ILE A 22 -5.22 -5.95 4.14
C ILE A 22 -5.05 -7.25 4.94
N SER A 23 -5.07 -8.41 4.28
CA SER A 23 -4.85 -9.69 4.94
C SER A 23 -3.45 -9.83 5.52
N GLU A 24 -2.43 -9.28 4.83
CA GLU A 24 -1.06 -9.28 5.31
C GLU A 24 -0.98 -8.38 6.56
N ALA A 25 -1.48 -7.14 6.48
CA ALA A 25 -1.49 -6.20 7.60
C ALA A 25 -2.17 -6.76 8.87
N LEU A 26 -3.32 -7.42 8.71
CA LEU A 26 -4.06 -8.01 9.83
C LEU A 26 -3.43 -9.29 10.39
N SER A 27 -2.50 -9.91 9.66
CA SER A 27 -1.75 -11.10 10.09
C SER A 27 -0.42 -10.77 10.78
N ILE A 28 -0.01 -9.49 10.78
CA ILE A 28 1.24 -9.07 11.41
C ILE A 28 1.19 -9.40 12.90
N ARG A 29 2.26 -10.02 13.39
CA ARG A 29 2.49 -10.28 14.82
C ARG A 29 3.54 -9.34 15.35
N ASN A 30 3.57 -9.12 16.66
CA ASN A 30 4.54 -8.22 17.30
C ASN A 30 6.00 -8.57 16.93
N LYS A 31 6.34 -9.87 16.88
CA LYS A 31 7.69 -10.35 16.51
C LYS A 31 8.12 -10.02 15.07
N HIS A 32 7.19 -9.62 14.21
CA HIS A 32 7.47 -9.29 12.82
C HIS A 32 7.87 -7.81 12.64
N VAL A 33 7.69 -6.99 13.67
CA VAL A 33 7.90 -5.55 13.60
C VAL A 33 9.27 -5.21 14.18
N HIS A 34 10.14 -4.71 13.34
CA HIS A 34 11.50 -4.29 13.66
C HIS A 34 11.56 -2.76 13.53
N LEU A 35 11.07 -2.06 14.56
CA LEU A 35 10.91 -0.60 14.50
C LEU A 35 12.25 0.13 14.45
N ASP A 36 13.24 -0.34 15.21
CA ASP A 36 14.56 0.28 15.28
C ASP A 36 15.29 0.17 13.93
N GLU A 37 15.21 -1.01 13.31
CA GLU A 37 15.75 -1.29 11.99
C GLU A 37 14.87 -0.77 10.84
N GLY A 38 13.64 -0.34 11.13
CA GLY A 38 12.75 0.31 10.18
C GLY A 38 12.09 -0.62 9.15
N TYR A 39 11.70 -1.85 9.54
CA TYR A 39 11.00 -2.75 8.63
C TYR A 39 9.97 -3.67 9.32
N ILE A 40 9.09 -4.24 8.51
CA ILE A 40 8.18 -5.34 8.90
C ILE A 40 8.50 -6.58 8.06
N ARG A 41 8.69 -7.71 8.73
CA ARG A 41 8.88 -9.00 8.06
C ARG A 41 7.56 -9.71 7.88
N LEU A 42 7.17 -10.00 6.65
CA LEU A 42 5.94 -10.74 6.35
C LEU A 42 6.26 -12.22 6.18
N ASP A 43 6.03 -13.00 7.23
CA ASP A 43 6.17 -14.45 7.23
C ASP A 43 4.94 -15.08 6.54
N LYS A 44 5.14 -15.97 5.56
CA LYS A 44 4.08 -16.68 4.80
C LYS A 44 2.98 -15.77 4.24
N THR A 45 3.32 -15.02 3.18
CA THR A 45 2.28 -14.42 2.32
C THR A 45 1.44 -15.53 1.66
N LYS A 46 0.28 -15.18 1.07
CA LYS A 46 -0.65 -16.13 0.38
C LYS A 46 0.04 -17.08 -0.62
N ASN A 47 1.28 -16.78 -0.99
CA ASN A 47 2.06 -17.46 -2.01
C ASN A 47 3.39 -18.04 -1.47
N GLY A 48 3.55 -18.19 -0.15
CA GLY A 48 4.72 -18.84 0.45
C GLY A 48 6.02 -18.03 0.42
N SER A 49 5.97 -16.78 -0.07
CA SER A 49 7.14 -15.90 -0.17
C SER A 49 7.24 -15.03 1.08
N GLU A 50 8.39 -15.09 1.76
CA GLU A 50 8.75 -14.12 2.79
C GLU A 50 9.20 -12.83 2.12
N ARG A 51 8.79 -11.67 2.64
CA ARG A 51 9.31 -10.38 2.17
C ARG A 51 9.45 -9.38 3.30
N ILE A 52 10.42 -8.49 3.12
CA ILE A 52 10.64 -7.34 4.00
C ILE A 52 9.89 -6.14 3.43
N VAL A 53 9.18 -5.43 4.29
CA VAL A 53 8.48 -4.18 3.96
C VAL A 53 9.16 -3.05 4.72
N PRO A 54 9.89 -2.15 4.04
CA PRO A 54 10.53 -1.02 4.69
C PRO A 54 9.49 -0.02 5.22
N LEU A 55 9.82 0.62 6.34
CA LEU A 55 9.01 1.66 6.96
C LEU A 55 9.72 3.02 6.81
N CYS A 56 8.98 4.03 6.37
CA CYS A 56 9.45 5.40 6.46
C CYS A 56 9.39 5.93 7.91
N GLU A 57 10.17 6.97 8.20
CA GLU A 57 10.28 7.51 9.57
C GLU A 57 8.94 7.97 10.14
N SER A 58 8.08 8.58 9.31
CA SER A 58 6.73 8.98 9.72
C SER A 58 5.86 7.79 10.10
N MET A 59 6.01 6.64 9.42
CA MET A 59 5.27 5.43 9.75
C MET A 59 5.80 4.76 11.02
N LYS A 60 7.12 4.80 11.26
CA LYS A 60 7.73 4.32 12.51
C LYS A 60 7.14 5.05 13.73
N MET A 61 7.07 6.38 13.68
CA MET A 61 6.49 7.19 14.76
C MET A 61 5.01 6.85 15.03
N VAL A 62 4.23 6.64 13.96
CA VAL A 62 2.81 6.26 14.07
C VAL A 62 2.64 4.88 14.70
N LEU A 63 3.46 3.89 14.28
CA LEU A 63 3.42 2.55 14.86
C LEU A 63 3.90 2.54 16.31
N ALA A 64 4.96 3.26 16.65
CA ALA A 64 5.47 3.38 18.01
C ALA A 64 4.38 3.94 18.94
N SER A 65 3.74 5.05 18.54
CA SER A 65 2.64 5.66 19.29
C SER A 65 1.49 4.67 19.48
N TYR A 66 1.06 4.00 18.40
CA TYR A 66 -0.01 3.00 18.49
C TYR A 66 0.34 1.85 19.44
N MET A 67 1.56 1.32 19.34
CA MET A 67 2.05 0.22 20.17
C MET A 67 2.11 0.63 21.64
N GLU A 68 2.55 1.84 21.95
CA GLU A 68 2.55 2.40 23.31
C GLU A 68 1.13 2.42 23.90
N TYR A 69 0.17 3.05 23.21
CA TYR A 69 -1.23 3.09 23.67
C TYR A 69 -1.85 1.70 23.81
N ARG A 70 -1.59 0.81 22.84
CA ARG A 70 -2.10 -0.57 22.86
C ARG A 70 -1.51 -1.37 24.02
N ASN A 71 -0.22 -1.22 24.31
CA ASN A 71 0.45 -1.97 25.36
C ASN A 71 -0.01 -1.53 26.77
N ASN A 72 -0.55 -0.32 26.91
CA ASN A 72 -1.18 0.16 28.15
C ASN A 72 -2.61 -0.38 28.37
N MET A 73 -3.17 -1.16 27.45
CA MET A 73 -4.46 -1.81 27.68
C MET A 73 -4.35 -2.89 28.76
N PRO A 74 -5.39 -3.11 29.59
CA PRO A 74 -5.40 -4.13 30.64
C PRO A 74 -5.63 -5.54 30.05
N ILE A 75 -4.82 -5.94 29.07
CA ILE A 75 -4.93 -7.19 28.33
C ILE A 75 -3.61 -7.94 28.48
N LYS A 76 -3.70 -9.11 29.11
CA LYS A 76 -2.55 -9.96 29.37
C LYS A 76 -1.88 -10.35 28.04
N ASP A 77 -0.54 -10.32 28.02
CA ASP A 77 0.29 -10.79 26.91
C ASP A 77 0.04 -10.08 25.56
N ILE A 78 -0.58 -8.89 25.55
CA ILE A 78 -0.85 -8.13 24.32
C ILE A 78 0.42 -7.76 23.54
N ALA A 79 1.53 -7.56 24.26
CA ALA A 79 2.85 -7.26 23.70
C ALA A 79 3.68 -8.51 23.39
N ALA A 80 3.18 -9.72 23.68
CA ALA A 80 3.91 -10.95 23.42
C ALA A 80 4.20 -11.11 21.92
N GLY A 81 5.36 -11.70 21.57
CA GLY A 81 5.82 -11.78 20.18
C GLY A 81 4.83 -12.44 19.21
N ASN A 82 4.08 -13.45 19.67
CA ASN A 82 3.05 -14.11 18.85
C ASN A 82 1.68 -13.39 18.85
N GLY A 83 1.49 -12.34 19.67
CA GLY A 83 0.30 -11.50 19.65
C GLY A 83 0.17 -10.74 18.33
N PHE A 84 -1.07 -10.44 17.93
CA PHE A 84 -1.34 -9.65 16.73
C PHE A 84 -0.93 -8.19 16.94
N LEU A 85 -0.40 -7.55 15.89
CA LEU A 85 -0.07 -6.14 15.94
C LEU A 85 -1.34 -5.30 16.11
N PHE A 86 -2.31 -5.48 15.20
CA PHE A 86 -3.56 -4.73 15.18
C PHE A 86 -4.69 -5.50 15.85
N VAL A 87 -5.16 -4.97 16.98
CA VAL A 87 -6.18 -5.61 17.83
C VAL A 87 -7.36 -4.67 18.13
N LYS A 88 -8.50 -5.27 18.45
CA LYS A 88 -9.65 -4.60 19.07
C LYS A 88 -9.38 -4.38 20.57
N SER A 89 -10.25 -3.67 21.28
CA SER A 89 -10.12 -3.49 22.75
C SER A 89 -10.26 -4.76 23.58
N ASP A 90 -10.71 -5.86 22.98
CA ASP A 90 -10.73 -7.16 23.64
C ASP A 90 -9.44 -7.96 23.38
N GLY A 91 -8.46 -7.37 22.68
CA GLY A 91 -7.17 -7.98 22.36
C GLY A 91 -7.20 -8.93 21.17
N THR A 92 -8.37 -9.21 20.61
CA THR A 92 -8.49 -10.09 19.44
C THR A 92 -8.22 -9.31 18.14
N SER A 93 -7.84 -10.02 17.07
CA SER A 93 -7.47 -9.37 15.82
C SER A 93 -8.66 -8.63 15.17
N ILE A 94 -8.32 -7.56 14.46
CA ILE A 94 -9.30 -6.81 13.67
C ILE A 94 -9.68 -7.61 12.42
N LYS A 95 -10.97 -7.68 12.09
CA LYS A 95 -11.46 -8.33 10.88
C LYS A 95 -11.43 -7.35 9.70
N ALA A 96 -11.13 -7.84 8.49
CA ALA A 96 -11.10 -7.01 7.27
C ALA A 96 -12.42 -6.25 7.03
N ASN A 97 -13.57 -6.87 7.30
CA ASN A 97 -14.87 -6.22 7.19
C ASN A 97 -15.01 -5.02 8.14
N SER A 98 -14.45 -5.11 9.36
CA SER A 98 -14.47 -3.99 10.32
C SER A 98 -13.64 -2.79 9.84
N VAL A 99 -12.54 -3.06 9.14
CA VAL A 99 -11.71 -2.02 8.50
C VAL A 99 -12.47 -1.38 7.35
N TYR A 100 -13.11 -2.18 6.49
CA TYR A 100 -13.95 -1.67 5.41
C TYR A 100 -15.09 -0.79 5.92
N GLN A 101 -15.81 -1.23 6.96
CA GLN A 101 -16.88 -0.44 7.58
C GLN A 101 -16.37 0.88 8.17
N HIS A 102 -15.19 0.90 8.80
CA HIS A 102 -14.59 2.14 9.30
C HIS A 102 -14.20 3.07 8.15
N LEU A 103 -13.54 2.56 7.11
CA LEU A 103 -13.21 3.35 5.93
C LEU A 103 -14.47 3.94 5.30
N ARG A 104 -15.56 3.18 5.22
CA ARG A 104 -16.82 3.65 4.64
C ARG A 104 -17.44 4.80 5.43
N LYS A 105 -17.38 4.75 6.77
CA LYS A 105 -17.80 5.85 7.65
C LYS A 105 -16.92 7.09 7.50
N LEU A 106 -15.60 6.91 7.37
CA LEU A 106 -14.66 8.01 7.15
C LEU A 106 -14.95 8.70 5.81
N LEU A 107 -15.12 7.92 4.75
CA LEU A 107 -15.44 8.45 3.41
C LEU A 107 -16.76 9.21 3.41
N ASP A 108 -17.77 8.70 4.12
CA ASP A 108 -19.06 9.39 4.31
C ASP A 108 -18.90 10.73 5.05
N THR A 109 -18.12 10.74 6.13
CA THR A 109 -17.81 11.97 6.89
C THR A 109 -17.07 13.00 6.03
N CYS A 110 -16.23 12.55 5.11
CA CYS A 110 -15.52 13.41 4.16
C CYS A 110 -16.37 13.81 2.93
N GLY A 111 -17.64 13.41 2.85
CA GLY A 111 -18.50 13.71 1.70
C GLY A 111 -18.10 12.96 0.42
N ILE A 112 -17.40 11.83 0.53
CA ILE A 112 -16.98 11.01 -0.62
C ILE A 112 -18.02 9.90 -0.85
N PRO A 113 -18.91 10.04 -1.86
CA PRO A 113 -20.04 9.14 -2.02
C PRO A 113 -19.61 7.73 -2.45
N HIS A 114 -20.40 6.73 -2.04
CA HIS A 114 -20.33 5.40 -2.62
C HIS A 114 -21.34 5.34 -3.77
N LYS A 115 -20.87 5.12 -5.00
CA LYS A 115 -21.74 5.11 -6.19
C LYS A 115 -22.56 3.82 -6.33
N GLY A 116 -22.33 2.81 -5.49
CA GLY A 116 -23.03 1.52 -5.53
C GLY A 116 -22.47 0.56 -6.58
N ASN A 117 -23.00 -0.66 -6.72
CA ASN A 117 -22.59 -1.64 -7.75
C ASN A 117 -21.08 -1.90 -7.89
N HIS A 118 -20.34 -1.99 -6.77
CA HIS A 118 -18.87 -2.09 -6.75
C HIS A 118 -18.11 -0.83 -7.22
N HIS A 119 -18.83 0.27 -7.47
CA HIS A 119 -18.26 1.58 -7.77
C HIS A 119 -18.16 2.42 -6.49
N GLY A 120 -16.94 2.51 -5.96
CA GLY A 120 -16.60 3.33 -4.80
C GLY A 120 -15.23 2.96 -4.23
N PRO A 121 -14.61 3.83 -3.42
CA PRO A 121 -13.31 3.53 -2.84
C PRO A 121 -13.37 2.34 -1.88
N ARG A 122 -12.43 1.41 -2.06
CA ARG A 122 -12.23 0.17 -1.30
C ARG A 122 -10.93 0.27 -0.51
N VAL A 123 -10.78 -0.59 0.49
CA VAL A 123 -9.52 -0.71 1.26
C VAL A 123 -8.35 -1.06 0.34
N HIS A 124 -8.57 -1.89 -0.68
CA HIS A 124 -7.53 -2.27 -1.64
C HIS A 124 -7.06 -1.08 -2.50
N ASP A 125 -7.89 -0.05 -2.66
CA ASP A 125 -7.51 1.10 -3.48
C ASP A 125 -6.38 1.91 -2.83
N LEU A 126 -6.19 1.83 -1.50
CA LEU A 126 -5.00 2.40 -0.84
C LEU A 126 -3.69 1.81 -1.37
N ARG A 127 -3.69 0.52 -1.73
CA ARG A 127 -2.54 -0.13 -2.36
C ARG A 127 -2.35 0.34 -3.79
N HIS A 128 -3.44 0.53 -4.54
CA HIS A 128 -3.35 1.09 -5.89
C HIS A 128 -2.78 2.51 -5.85
N THR A 129 -3.26 3.35 -4.91
CA THR A 129 -2.74 4.70 -4.70
C THR A 129 -1.26 4.69 -4.31
N ASN A 130 -0.85 3.79 -3.39
CA ASN A 130 0.57 3.62 -3.06
C ASN A 130 1.42 3.31 -4.29
N ALA A 131 0.97 2.38 -5.13
CA ALA A 131 1.69 1.95 -6.32
C ALA A 131 1.90 3.10 -7.32
N VAL A 132 0.84 3.88 -7.59
CA VAL A 132 0.92 5.06 -8.45
C VAL A 132 1.84 6.12 -7.84
N HIS A 133 1.68 6.45 -6.56
CA HIS A 133 2.53 7.46 -5.91
C HIS A 133 4.01 7.06 -5.87
N ALA A 134 4.31 5.77 -5.71
CA ALA A 134 5.67 5.26 -5.78
C ALA A 134 6.28 5.45 -7.17
N LEU A 135 5.52 5.15 -8.24
CA LEU A 135 5.95 5.38 -9.63
C LEU A 135 6.19 6.86 -9.91
N VAL A 136 5.26 7.74 -9.53
CA VAL A 136 5.41 9.19 -9.67
C VAL A 136 6.66 9.68 -8.94
N GLN A 137 6.88 9.21 -7.71
CA GLN A 137 8.06 9.60 -6.95
C GLN A 137 9.37 9.11 -7.58
N MET A 138 9.39 7.89 -8.14
CA MET A 138 10.56 7.37 -8.85
C MET A 138 10.80 8.14 -10.15
N GLY A 139 9.75 8.42 -10.92
CA GLY A 139 9.81 9.25 -12.12
C GLY A 139 10.35 10.65 -11.86
N HIS A 140 9.85 11.34 -10.82
CA HIS A 140 10.35 12.66 -10.41
C HIS A 140 11.81 12.65 -9.97
N LYS A 141 12.34 11.49 -9.57
CA LYS A 141 13.76 11.29 -9.24
C LYS A 141 14.60 10.91 -10.46
N GLY A 142 14.03 10.94 -11.66
CA GLY A 142 14.68 10.61 -12.93
C GLY A 142 14.78 9.11 -13.22
N MET A 143 14.05 8.26 -12.49
CA MET A 143 14.04 6.83 -12.78
C MET A 143 12.99 6.53 -13.86
N ASP A 144 13.40 5.84 -14.92
CA ASP A 144 12.48 5.35 -15.94
C ASP A 144 11.37 4.47 -15.34
N LEU A 145 10.14 4.63 -15.81
CA LEU A 145 8.97 3.95 -15.24
C LEU A 145 9.01 2.42 -15.47
N TYR A 146 9.59 1.96 -16.58
CA TYR A 146 9.78 0.54 -16.84
C TYR A 146 10.92 -0.04 -15.99
N ALA A 147 11.99 0.72 -15.74
CA ALA A 147 13.03 0.37 -14.78
C ALA A 147 12.51 0.33 -13.32
N SER A 148 11.51 1.15 -13.00
CA SER A 148 10.84 1.19 -11.69
C SER A 148 9.92 -0.02 -11.45
N LEU A 149 9.46 -0.67 -12.53
CA LEU A 149 8.45 -1.73 -12.49
C LEU A 149 8.86 -2.96 -11.66
N PRO A 150 10.07 -3.53 -11.79
CA PRO A 150 10.49 -4.70 -11.02
C PRO A 150 10.64 -4.36 -9.53
N ILE A 151 11.11 -3.15 -9.21
CA ILE A 151 11.23 -2.66 -7.82
C ILE A 151 9.84 -2.62 -7.17
N LEU A 152 8.89 -1.95 -7.82
CA LEU A 152 7.53 -1.86 -7.33
C LEU A 152 6.86 -3.23 -7.20
N SER A 153 7.01 -4.09 -8.22
CA SER A 153 6.48 -5.45 -8.22
C SER A 153 6.96 -6.26 -7.01
N THR A 154 8.25 -6.12 -6.67
CA THR A 154 8.87 -6.79 -5.53
C THR A 154 8.30 -6.26 -4.21
N CYS A 155 8.23 -4.94 -4.03
CA CYS A 155 7.65 -4.32 -2.83
C CYS A 155 6.18 -4.75 -2.62
N LEU A 156 5.41 -4.79 -3.71
CA LEU A 156 4.01 -5.19 -3.69
C LEU A 156 3.81 -6.71 -3.51
N GLY A 157 4.82 -7.54 -3.76
CA GLY A 157 4.70 -8.99 -3.75
C GLY A 157 3.80 -9.49 -4.88
N HIS A 158 4.07 -9.02 -6.10
CA HIS A 158 3.46 -9.50 -7.34
C HIS A 158 4.33 -10.62 -7.96
N HIS A 159 3.69 -11.72 -8.38
CA HIS A 159 4.38 -12.81 -9.10
C HIS A 159 4.57 -12.55 -10.59
N SER A 160 3.79 -11.61 -11.13
CA SER A 160 3.86 -11.23 -12.53
C SER A 160 3.88 -9.72 -12.64
N LEU A 161 4.74 -9.23 -13.51
CA LEU A 161 4.84 -7.81 -13.86
C LEU A 161 3.57 -7.29 -14.53
N LYS A 162 2.73 -8.16 -15.11
CA LYS A 162 1.48 -7.76 -15.79
C LYS A 162 0.53 -6.99 -14.87
N ALA A 163 0.44 -7.38 -13.60
CA ALA A 163 -0.37 -6.65 -12.61
C ALA A 163 0.23 -5.29 -12.25
N THR A 164 1.55 -5.12 -12.41
CA THR A 164 2.27 -3.88 -12.14
C THR A 164 2.24 -2.94 -13.35
N GLU A 165 2.24 -3.48 -14.57
CA GLU A 165 2.17 -2.70 -15.84
C GLU A 165 0.92 -1.82 -15.89
N GLN A 166 -0.20 -2.30 -15.36
CA GLN A 166 -1.43 -1.51 -15.25
C GLN A 166 -1.21 -0.21 -14.47
N TYR A 167 -0.33 -0.19 -13.47
CA TYR A 167 -0.01 1.04 -12.73
C TYR A 167 0.81 2.01 -13.54
N VAL A 168 1.70 1.55 -14.42
CA VAL A 168 2.46 2.44 -15.32
C VAL A 168 1.50 3.15 -16.26
N ARG A 169 0.62 2.41 -16.94
CA ARG A 169 -0.41 3.00 -17.82
C ARG A 169 -1.29 4.01 -17.08
N LEU A 170 -1.74 3.66 -15.87
CA LEU A 170 -2.54 4.57 -15.05
C LEU A 170 -1.74 5.81 -14.64
N THR A 171 -0.47 5.65 -14.29
CA THR A 171 0.42 6.76 -13.90
C THR A 171 0.63 7.72 -15.07
N CYS A 172 0.97 7.21 -16.25
CA CYS A 172 1.12 8.04 -17.45
C CYS A 172 -0.16 8.80 -17.82
N ASN A 173 -1.33 8.16 -17.70
CA ASN A 173 -2.61 8.83 -17.96
C ASN A 173 -2.90 9.98 -16.97
N MET A 174 -2.40 9.90 -15.74
CA MET A 174 -2.62 10.92 -14.70
C MET A 174 -1.52 11.98 -14.66
N TYR A 175 -0.30 11.62 -15.09
CA TYR A 175 0.92 12.44 -15.07
C TYR A 175 1.65 12.32 -16.41
N PRO A 176 1.07 12.86 -17.51
CA PRO A 176 1.63 12.73 -18.85
C PRO A 176 3.04 13.33 -18.97
N GLU A 177 3.40 14.31 -18.14
CA GLU A 177 4.74 14.91 -18.08
C GLU A 177 5.86 13.90 -17.77
N LEU A 178 5.54 12.77 -17.15
CA LEU A 178 6.52 11.71 -16.86
C LEU A 178 6.92 10.92 -18.11
N GLU A 179 6.03 10.84 -19.10
CA GLU A 179 6.38 10.22 -20.39
C GLU A 179 7.38 11.08 -21.16
N GLU A 180 7.24 12.41 -21.09
CA GLU A 180 8.14 13.35 -21.74
C GLU A 180 9.57 13.24 -21.18
N GLN A 181 9.70 13.08 -19.85
CA GLN A 181 10.99 12.90 -19.18
C GLN A 181 11.65 11.55 -19.52
N CYS A 182 10.87 10.49 -19.75
CA CYS A 182 11.40 9.19 -20.19
C CYS A 182 11.75 9.18 -21.70
N SER A 183 11.23 10.14 -22.48
CA SER A 183 11.41 10.18 -23.93
C SER A 183 12.86 10.49 -24.34
N GLU A 184 13.62 11.25 -23.56
CA GLU A 184 15.03 11.57 -23.90
C GLU A 184 15.94 10.34 -23.85
N ILE A 185 15.70 9.42 -22.90
CA ILE A 185 16.45 8.16 -22.78
C ILE A 185 15.97 7.15 -23.83
N ASN A 186 14.66 7.08 -24.07
CA ASN A 186 14.07 6.15 -25.05
C ASN A 186 14.32 6.56 -26.50
N ALA A 187 14.58 7.83 -26.80
CA ALA A 187 14.86 8.31 -28.15
C ALA A 187 16.06 7.61 -28.82
N PHE A 188 16.99 7.09 -28.03
CA PHE A 188 18.17 6.36 -28.52
C PHE A 188 17.92 4.86 -28.75
N VAL A 189 16.91 4.28 -28.10
CA VAL A 189 16.61 2.83 -28.14
C VAL A 189 15.46 2.51 -29.09
N TYR A 190 14.45 3.38 -29.12
CA TYR A 190 13.35 3.34 -30.07
C TYR A 190 13.32 4.67 -30.83
N PRO A 191 13.86 4.75 -32.05
CA PRO A 191 13.70 5.96 -32.85
C PRO A 191 12.20 6.23 -32.99
N LYS A 192 11.77 7.48 -32.76
CA LYS A 192 10.37 7.88 -32.94
C LYS A 192 9.89 7.39 -34.31
N ILE A 193 9.07 6.35 -34.34
CA ILE A 193 8.45 5.91 -35.58
C ILE A 193 7.35 6.92 -35.87
N CYS A 194 7.70 7.95 -36.64
CA CYS A 194 6.73 8.81 -37.29
C CYS A 194 6.01 7.97 -38.36
N LYS A 195 4.98 7.24 -37.97
CA LYS A 195 3.93 6.83 -38.89
C LYS A 195 2.59 7.18 -38.25
N ALA A 196 1.95 8.19 -38.83
CA ALA A 196 0.51 8.35 -38.75
C ALA A 196 -0.10 7.03 -39.22
N TYR A 197 -0.82 6.35 -38.33
CA TYR A 197 -1.75 5.33 -38.76
C TYR A 197 -2.97 6.07 -39.30
N ASP A 198 -2.95 6.36 -40.59
CA ASP A 198 -4.16 6.68 -41.34
C ASP A 198 -5.03 5.42 -41.28
N TYR A 199 -6.14 5.51 -40.54
CA TYR A 199 -7.19 4.51 -40.54
C TYR A 199 -8.10 4.82 -41.73
N ASP A 200 -7.77 4.27 -42.90
CA ASP A 200 -8.69 4.12 -44.03
C ASP A 200 -8.62 2.65 -44.49
N ASP A 201 -9.59 1.86 -44.02
CA ASP A 201 -10.33 0.76 -44.70
C ASP A 201 -11.07 -0.13 -43.67
#